data_AF-A0A662TFZ3-F1
#
_entry.id   AF-A0A662TFZ3-F1
#
_cell.length_a   1.000
_cell.length_b   1.000
_cell.length_c   1.000
_cell.angle_alpha   90.00
_cell.angle_beta   90.00
_cell.angle_gamma   90.00
#
_symmetry.space_group_name_H-M   'P 1'
#
loop_
_entity.id
_entity.type
_entity.pdbx_description
1 polymer ?
#
loop_
_entity_poly.entity_id
_entity_poly.type
_entity_poly.pdbx_seq_one_letter_code
_entity_poly.pdbx_strand_id
1 'polypeptide(L)'
;MRICNKTIGKIEKKFIQVKVAEAPDGTPINIPIWVIRGKSDKPRLFVNAAIHGDELNGILTVKWVVNKLNPKKLDGTVIAVPIVNTVAYMYQYRFNPFDKMDLNRVFPGDPSGSLTERIAYVFFEEVVKQCDYGVDLHTATTGHLFLPHARLLEFKPEVINLAEIFGTEILMERKGEKGMLAIEASRIGIPTVTVELGEALRLDRRYVREGYRGVLNIMKHIGMIEGKPIIPAYQVVVKEAHEIRSNEGGLLIFRKRVGDIVDKGDLIAKVVNPLKKDVERIRAPVKGLMLGMRTKSLTFTGAIVGTILGLEYYLKWRKRRPEVTPIKRASKRVLAKIETLLKEEVPSDTGI
;
A
#
# COMPACT_ATOMS: atom_id res chain seq x y z
N MET A 1 -24.24 13.17 -8.31
CA MET A 1 -22.88 13.62 -8.00
C MET A 1 -22.26 14.15 -9.28
N ARG A 2 -21.44 15.20 -9.19
CA ARG A 2 -20.71 15.75 -10.33
C ARG A 2 -19.21 15.54 -10.08
N ILE A 3 -18.52 15.00 -11.07
CA ILE A 3 -17.05 14.96 -11.12
C ILE A 3 -16.68 15.70 -12.41
N CYS A 4 -15.94 16.81 -12.29
CA CYS A 4 -15.69 17.76 -13.37
C CYS A 4 -16.99 18.20 -14.08
N ASN A 5 -17.11 17.95 -15.37
CA ASN A 5 -18.29 18.24 -16.18
C ASN A 5 -19.22 17.03 -16.38
N LYS A 6 -19.00 15.91 -15.66
CA LYS A 6 -19.78 14.68 -15.80
C LYS A 6 -20.75 14.54 -14.63
N THR A 7 -22.02 14.36 -14.95
CA THR A 7 -23.06 14.02 -13.97
C THR A 7 -23.24 12.50 -13.87
N ILE A 8 -23.30 12.01 -12.63
CA ILE A 8 -23.54 10.62 -12.29
C ILE A 8 -24.81 10.55 -11.42
N GLY A 9 -25.81 9.84 -11.93
CA GLY A 9 -27.10 9.55 -11.32
C GLY A 9 -27.01 8.62 -10.12
N LYS A 10 -28.13 8.42 -9.41
CA LYS A 10 -28.21 7.44 -8.32
C LYS A 10 -28.29 6.03 -8.91
N ILE A 11 -27.76 5.04 -8.20
CA ILE A 11 -27.79 3.63 -8.64
C ILE A 11 -27.17 3.48 -10.05
N GLU A 12 -26.04 4.17 -10.29
CA GLU A 12 -25.32 4.18 -11.57
C GLU A 12 -23.87 3.72 -11.36
N LYS A 13 -23.35 2.94 -12.32
CA LYS A 13 -21.93 2.67 -12.48
C LYS A 13 -21.49 3.27 -13.80
N LYS A 14 -20.57 4.23 -13.76
CA LYS A 14 -20.12 4.97 -14.94
C LYS A 14 -18.61 5.03 -15.01
N PHE A 15 -18.07 4.78 -16.20
CA PHE A 15 -16.68 5.09 -16.53
C PHE A 15 -16.60 6.49 -17.14
N ILE A 16 -15.68 7.29 -16.65
CA ILE A 16 -15.40 8.63 -17.17
C ILE A 16 -13.88 8.82 -17.32
N GLN A 17 -13.51 9.77 -18.17
CA GLN A 17 -12.15 10.26 -18.29
C GLN A 17 -12.14 11.74 -17.90
N VAL A 18 -11.22 12.10 -17.01
CA VAL A 18 -11.02 13.49 -16.56
C VAL A 18 -9.72 13.99 -17.16
N LYS A 19 -9.80 15.04 -18.00
CA LYS A 19 -8.63 15.69 -18.57
C LYS A 19 -7.88 16.43 -17.49
N VAL A 20 -6.58 16.18 -17.39
CA VAL A 20 -5.68 16.78 -16.39
C VAL A 20 -4.56 17.61 -17.00
N ALA A 21 -4.17 17.31 -18.24
CA ALA A 21 -3.15 18.04 -18.98
C ALA A 21 -3.25 17.73 -20.49
N GLU A 22 -2.30 18.23 -21.27
CA GLU A 22 -2.12 17.95 -22.70
C GLU A 22 -0.65 17.63 -22.98
N ALA A 23 -0.41 16.77 -23.97
CA ALA A 23 0.92 16.49 -24.51
C ALA A 23 1.32 17.54 -25.57
N PRO A 24 2.59 17.58 -26.02
CA PRO A 24 3.07 18.60 -26.97
C PRO A 24 2.34 18.67 -28.31
N ASP A 25 1.71 17.56 -28.74
CA ASP A 25 0.90 17.46 -29.95
C ASP A 25 -0.60 17.78 -29.72
N GLY A 26 -0.96 18.22 -28.51
CA GLY A 26 -2.33 18.49 -28.10
C GLY A 26 -3.10 17.26 -27.62
N THR A 27 -2.49 16.07 -27.57
CA THR A 27 -3.17 14.86 -27.07
C THR A 27 -3.57 15.03 -25.61
N PRO A 28 -4.85 14.83 -25.23
CA PRO A 28 -5.28 15.02 -23.86
C PRO A 28 -4.75 13.92 -22.93
N ILE A 29 -4.11 14.33 -21.83
CA ILE A 29 -3.74 13.45 -20.73
C ILE A 29 -4.95 13.35 -19.81
N ASN A 30 -5.46 12.14 -19.62
CA ASN A 30 -6.67 11.87 -18.84
C ASN A 30 -6.39 10.92 -17.68
N ILE A 31 -7.15 11.08 -16.59
CA ILE A 31 -7.26 10.09 -15.51
C ILE A 31 -8.53 9.25 -15.75
N PRO A 32 -8.43 7.91 -15.84
CA PRO A 32 -9.57 7.01 -15.94
C PRO A 32 -10.23 6.82 -14.57
N ILE A 33 -11.54 7.03 -14.48
CA ILE A 33 -12.29 6.98 -13.23
C ILE A 33 -13.55 6.13 -13.40
N TRP A 34 -13.78 5.20 -12.47
CA TRP A 34 -15.07 4.55 -12.28
C TRP A 34 -15.81 5.21 -11.12
N VAL A 35 -17.01 5.70 -11.37
CA VAL A 35 -17.91 6.22 -10.33
C VAL A 35 -19.04 5.22 -10.15
N ILE A 36 -19.18 4.69 -8.95
CA ILE A 36 -20.22 3.73 -8.57
C ILE A 36 -21.06 4.36 -7.47
N ARG A 37 -22.21 4.91 -7.84
CA ARG A 37 -23.14 5.57 -6.91
C ARG A 37 -24.26 4.62 -6.53
N GLY A 38 -24.43 4.40 -5.25
CA GLY A 38 -25.44 3.52 -4.67
C GLY A 38 -26.77 4.21 -4.42
N LYS A 39 -27.48 3.73 -3.39
CA LYS A 39 -28.77 4.25 -2.92
C LYS A 39 -28.62 5.62 -2.23
N SER A 40 -27.63 5.72 -1.35
CA SER A 40 -27.31 6.95 -0.61
C SER A 40 -26.14 7.73 -1.21
N ASP A 41 -26.06 9.02 -0.86
CA ASP A 41 -24.99 9.90 -1.33
C ASP A 41 -23.70 9.81 -0.51
N LYS A 42 -23.80 9.28 0.71
CA LYS A 42 -22.71 9.04 1.65
C LYS A 42 -22.82 7.64 2.26
N PRO A 43 -21.71 7.08 2.78
CA PRO A 43 -20.35 7.65 2.74
C PRO A 43 -19.77 7.62 1.32
N ARG A 44 -18.72 8.42 1.08
CA ARG A 44 -17.99 8.46 -0.17
C ARG A 44 -16.56 7.99 0.02
N LEU A 45 -16.14 7.02 -0.75
CA LEU A 45 -14.83 6.39 -0.66
C LEU A 45 -14.09 6.53 -1.99
N PHE A 46 -12.90 7.12 -1.99
CA PHE A 46 -11.98 6.93 -3.12
C PHE A 46 -11.09 5.71 -2.87
N VAL A 47 -10.82 4.96 -3.94
CA VAL A 47 -9.85 3.87 -3.95
C VAL A 47 -8.97 4.07 -5.17
N ASN A 48 -7.71 4.41 -4.96
CA ASN A 48 -6.79 4.71 -6.04
C ASN A 48 -5.59 3.75 -6.06
N ALA A 49 -4.95 3.70 -7.22
CA ALA A 49 -3.69 3.01 -7.44
C ALA A 49 -2.85 3.74 -8.49
N ALA A 50 -1.59 3.32 -8.61
CA ALA A 50 -0.62 3.85 -9.57
C ALA A 50 -0.50 5.39 -9.51
N ILE A 51 -0.28 5.90 -8.30
CA ILE A 51 0.36 7.22 -8.13
C ILE A 51 1.78 7.16 -8.69
N HIS A 52 2.46 6.03 -8.49
CA HIS A 52 3.67 5.65 -9.21
C HIS A 52 3.31 4.66 -10.32
N GLY A 53 3.85 4.87 -11.51
CA GLY A 53 3.46 4.12 -12.71
C GLY A 53 3.91 2.67 -12.75
N ASP A 54 4.84 2.27 -11.88
CA ASP A 54 5.39 0.93 -11.79
C ASP A 54 4.61 0.02 -10.81
N GLU A 55 3.53 0.48 -10.17
CA GLU A 55 2.87 -0.23 -9.06
C GLU A 55 1.57 -0.94 -9.48
N LEU A 56 1.70 -2.20 -9.94
CA LEU A 56 0.62 -2.88 -10.68
C LEU A 56 -0.46 -3.55 -9.79
N ASN A 57 -0.11 -4.00 -8.58
CA ASN A 57 -1.04 -4.79 -7.74
C ASN A 57 -2.27 -3.96 -7.31
N GLY A 58 -2.10 -2.66 -7.06
CA GLY A 58 -3.19 -1.74 -6.77
C GLY A 58 -4.18 -1.62 -7.93
N ILE A 59 -3.68 -1.56 -9.17
CA ILE A 59 -4.50 -1.39 -10.39
C ILE A 59 -5.50 -2.56 -10.51
N LEU A 60 -5.02 -3.80 -10.38
CA LEU A 60 -5.88 -4.98 -10.46
C LEU A 60 -6.82 -5.08 -9.24
N THR A 61 -6.37 -4.65 -8.07
CA THR A 61 -7.21 -4.55 -6.86
C THR A 61 -8.40 -3.63 -7.11
N VAL A 62 -8.16 -2.42 -7.60
CA VAL A 62 -9.22 -1.46 -7.96
C VAL A 62 -10.18 -2.07 -8.99
N LYS A 63 -9.65 -2.74 -10.02
CA LYS A 63 -10.49 -3.42 -11.03
C LYS A 63 -11.38 -4.50 -10.41
N TRP A 64 -10.88 -5.30 -9.48
CA TRP A 64 -11.68 -6.31 -8.79
C TRP A 64 -12.78 -5.69 -7.93
N VAL A 65 -12.49 -4.59 -7.24
CA VAL A 65 -13.49 -3.82 -6.49
C VAL A 65 -14.58 -3.32 -7.46
N VAL A 66 -14.21 -2.64 -8.54
CA VAL A 66 -15.16 -2.16 -9.56
C VAL A 66 -16.05 -3.28 -10.09
N ASN A 67 -15.48 -4.45 -10.38
CA ASN A 67 -16.25 -5.61 -10.88
C ASN A 67 -17.21 -6.19 -9.83
N LYS A 68 -16.83 -6.16 -8.55
CA LYS A 68 -17.67 -6.68 -7.45
C LYS A 68 -18.90 -5.81 -7.16
N LEU A 69 -18.77 -4.50 -7.28
CA LEU A 69 -19.81 -3.58 -6.82
C LEU A 69 -21.04 -3.59 -7.73
N ASN A 70 -22.22 -3.74 -7.14
CA ASN A 70 -23.49 -3.52 -7.80
C ASN A 70 -24.13 -2.26 -7.21
N PRO A 71 -24.36 -1.18 -8.01
CA PRO A 71 -25.01 0.04 -7.52
C PRO A 71 -26.30 -0.19 -6.75
N LYS A 72 -27.10 -1.21 -7.12
CA LYS A 72 -28.36 -1.56 -6.43
C LYS A 72 -28.17 -2.10 -5.02
N LYS A 73 -26.95 -2.57 -4.68
CA LYS A 73 -26.59 -3.15 -3.38
C LYS A 73 -25.54 -2.30 -2.63
N LEU A 74 -25.22 -1.13 -3.14
CA LEU A 74 -24.26 -0.20 -2.55
C LEU A 74 -25.02 0.88 -1.79
N ASP A 75 -24.57 1.17 -0.57
CA ASP A 75 -24.94 2.38 0.15
C ASP A 75 -23.78 3.38 0.09
N GLY A 76 -24.01 4.61 -0.35
CA GLY A 76 -22.94 5.58 -0.61
C GLY A 76 -22.34 5.51 -2.02
N THR A 77 -21.15 6.08 -2.20
CA THR A 77 -20.48 6.20 -3.51
C THR A 77 -19.02 5.79 -3.47
N VAL A 78 -18.57 4.98 -4.43
CA VAL A 78 -17.16 4.64 -4.63
C VAL A 78 -16.62 5.36 -5.87
N ILE A 79 -15.51 6.08 -5.72
CA ILE A 79 -14.72 6.65 -6.83
C ILE A 79 -13.44 5.83 -6.97
N ALA A 80 -13.43 4.93 -7.93
CA ALA A 80 -12.33 4.00 -8.16
C ALA A 80 -11.43 4.51 -9.29
N VAL A 81 -10.17 4.80 -8.97
CA VAL A 81 -9.19 5.40 -9.88
C VAL A 81 -8.01 4.45 -10.05
N PRO A 82 -8.06 3.51 -11.01
CA PRO A 82 -7.06 2.47 -11.13
C PRO A 82 -5.68 3.01 -11.52
N ILE A 83 -5.61 4.16 -12.19
CA ILE A 83 -4.37 4.77 -12.64
C ILE A 83 -4.47 6.28 -12.43
N VAL A 84 -3.81 6.80 -11.40
CA VAL A 84 -3.77 8.26 -11.16
C VAL A 84 -2.73 8.92 -12.06
N ASN A 85 -1.50 8.39 -12.08
CA ASN A 85 -0.41 8.94 -12.87
C ASN A 85 -0.29 8.21 -14.22
N THR A 86 -1.17 8.54 -15.17
CA THR A 86 -1.21 7.85 -16.47
C THR A 86 0.07 8.02 -17.28
N VAL A 87 0.77 9.15 -17.12
CA VAL A 87 2.05 9.41 -17.79
C VAL A 87 3.14 8.49 -17.25
N ALA A 88 3.35 8.46 -15.93
CA ALA A 88 4.34 7.59 -15.33
C ALA A 88 4.01 6.10 -15.57
N TYR A 89 2.72 5.74 -15.60
CA TYR A 89 2.27 4.37 -15.90
C TYR A 89 2.63 3.93 -17.31
N MET A 90 2.41 4.76 -18.34
CA MET A 90 2.84 4.44 -19.71
C MET A 90 4.36 4.24 -19.79
N TYR A 91 5.13 4.97 -18.99
CA TYR A 91 6.57 4.84 -18.89
C TYR A 91 7.04 3.73 -17.94
N GLN A 92 6.12 3.05 -17.24
CA GLN A 92 6.39 2.00 -16.25
C GLN A 92 7.40 2.44 -15.18
N TYR A 93 7.24 3.68 -14.70
CA TYR A 93 8.21 4.31 -13.82
C TYR A 93 7.57 5.04 -12.65
N ARG A 94 8.37 5.24 -11.60
CA ARG A 94 7.91 5.89 -10.37
C ARG A 94 7.62 7.37 -10.55
N PHE A 95 8.51 8.06 -11.25
CA PHE A 95 8.46 9.50 -11.47
C PHE A 95 7.83 9.80 -12.83
N ASN A 96 7.27 10.99 -12.99
CA ASN A 96 6.86 11.45 -14.31
C ASN A 96 8.12 11.71 -15.16
N PRO A 97 8.28 11.07 -16.34
CA PRO A 97 9.51 11.16 -17.13
C PRO A 97 9.79 12.57 -17.67
N PHE A 98 8.78 13.44 -17.79
CA PHE A 98 8.95 14.75 -18.41
C PHE A 98 9.47 15.83 -17.45
N ASP A 99 8.96 15.86 -16.21
CA ASP A 99 9.38 16.84 -15.19
C ASP A 99 10.17 16.20 -14.03
N LYS A 100 10.33 14.87 -14.04
CA LYS A 100 11.06 14.06 -13.05
C LYS A 100 10.48 14.11 -11.63
N MET A 101 9.27 14.63 -11.46
CA MET A 101 8.65 14.77 -10.15
C MET A 101 7.99 13.46 -9.68
N ASP A 102 7.99 13.25 -8.37
CA ASP A 102 7.21 12.20 -7.71
C ASP A 102 5.83 12.77 -7.39
N LEU A 103 4.77 12.18 -7.97
CA LEU A 103 3.40 12.64 -7.74
C LEU A 103 3.04 12.61 -6.26
N ASN A 104 3.56 11.64 -5.50
CA ASN A 104 3.33 11.52 -4.06
C ASN A 104 4.19 12.48 -3.22
N ARG A 105 4.77 13.53 -3.83
CA ARG A 105 5.50 14.60 -3.15
C ARG A 105 4.96 16.00 -3.45
N VAL A 106 3.92 16.09 -4.27
CA VAL A 106 3.41 17.38 -4.77
C VAL A 106 1.93 17.61 -4.47
N PHE A 107 1.24 16.71 -3.78
CA PHE A 107 -0.13 17.00 -3.35
C PHE A 107 -0.17 18.23 -2.41
N PRO A 108 -1.26 19.02 -2.39
CA PRO A 108 -2.48 18.89 -3.18
C PRO A 108 -2.34 19.32 -4.65
N GLY A 109 -1.15 19.74 -5.10
CA GLY A 109 -0.87 20.18 -6.46
C GLY A 109 -0.98 21.68 -6.66
N ASP A 110 -0.64 22.14 -7.86
CA ASP A 110 -0.71 23.53 -8.28
C ASP A 110 -1.25 23.60 -9.73
N PRO A 111 -2.39 24.28 -9.99
CA PRO A 111 -2.94 24.41 -11.33
C PRO A 111 -2.09 25.26 -12.26
N SER A 112 -1.15 26.05 -11.72
CA SER A 112 -0.18 26.85 -12.46
C SER A 112 1.20 26.18 -12.57
N GLY A 113 1.44 25.12 -11.80
CA GLY A 113 2.73 24.42 -11.71
C GLY A 113 3.07 23.50 -12.88
N SER A 114 3.97 22.55 -12.61
CA SER A 114 4.43 21.52 -13.53
C SER A 114 3.31 20.56 -13.98
N LEU A 115 3.63 19.68 -14.94
CA LEU A 115 2.70 18.63 -15.38
C LEU A 115 2.21 17.78 -14.20
N THR A 116 3.13 17.32 -13.34
CA THR A 116 2.80 16.47 -12.20
C THR A 116 2.00 17.23 -11.13
N GLU A 117 2.31 18.50 -10.89
CA GLU A 117 1.53 19.36 -9.96
C GLU A 117 0.11 19.61 -10.45
N ARG A 118 -0.10 19.79 -11.77
CA ARG A 118 -1.44 19.93 -12.37
C ARG A 118 -2.24 18.63 -12.29
N ILE A 119 -1.59 17.48 -12.51
CA ILE A 119 -2.21 16.15 -12.31
C ILE A 119 -2.65 16.00 -10.85
N ALA A 120 -1.77 16.33 -9.89
CA ALA A 120 -2.09 16.30 -8.46
C ALA A 120 -3.27 17.20 -8.14
N TYR A 121 -3.26 18.44 -8.64
CA TYR A 121 -4.31 19.43 -8.40
C TYR A 121 -5.68 18.93 -8.84
N VAL A 122 -5.80 18.50 -10.11
CA VAL A 122 -7.09 18.04 -10.63
C VAL A 122 -7.56 16.79 -9.90
N PHE A 123 -6.69 15.82 -9.62
CA PHE A 123 -7.08 14.64 -8.84
C PHE A 123 -7.54 15.01 -7.42
N PHE A 124 -6.85 15.94 -6.77
CA PHE A 124 -7.17 16.33 -5.40
C PHE A 124 -8.51 17.09 -5.32
N GLU A 125 -8.74 18.09 -6.18
CA GLU A 125 -9.97 18.88 -6.19
C GLU A 125 -11.19 18.07 -6.66
N GLU A 126 -11.04 17.27 -7.72
CA GLU A 126 -12.17 16.64 -8.40
C GLU A 126 -12.51 15.24 -7.86
N VAL A 127 -11.56 14.57 -7.21
CA VAL A 127 -11.76 13.22 -6.65
C VAL A 127 -11.66 13.23 -5.14
N VAL A 128 -10.51 13.66 -4.61
CA VAL A 128 -10.21 13.52 -3.17
C VAL A 128 -11.19 14.33 -2.34
N LYS A 129 -11.32 15.65 -2.61
CA LYS A 129 -12.23 16.55 -1.88
C LYS A 129 -13.71 16.18 -1.98
N GLN A 130 -14.08 15.30 -2.89
CA GLN A 130 -15.45 14.84 -3.03
C GLN A 130 -15.78 13.67 -2.09
N CYS A 131 -14.80 13.13 -1.36
CA CYS A 131 -14.92 11.92 -0.57
C CYS A 131 -14.90 12.18 0.95
N ASP A 132 -15.34 11.18 1.71
CA ASP A 132 -15.26 11.16 3.18
C ASP A 132 -14.09 10.26 3.66
N TYR A 133 -13.67 9.29 2.85
CA TYR A 133 -12.59 8.33 3.17
C TYR A 133 -11.72 8.02 1.93
N GLY A 134 -10.48 7.58 2.18
CA GLY A 134 -9.52 7.22 1.14
C GLY A 134 -8.78 5.90 1.36
N VAL A 135 -8.50 5.19 0.27
CA VAL A 135 -7.56 4.06 0.23
C VAL A 135 -6.57 4.27 -0.92
N ASP A 136 -5.29 4.37 -0.58
CA ASP A 136 -4.19 4.63 -1.49
C ASP A 136 -3.27 3.41 -1.58
N LEU A 137 -3.32 2.70 -2.71
CA LEU A 137 -2.66 1.41 -2.91
C LEU A 137 -1.31 1.58 -3.63
N HIS A 138 -0.23 1.17 -2.95
CA HIS A 138 1.15 1.22 -3.41
C HIS A 138 1.77 -0.18 -3.49
N THR A 139 2.99 -0.26 -4.01
CA THR A 139 3.88 -1.42 -3.85
C THR A 139 5.29 -0.95 -3.51
N ALA A 140 6.18 -1.89 -3.14
CA ALA A 140 7.58 -1.55 -2.97
C ALA A 140 8.16 -0.94 -4.25
N THR A 141 9.15 -0.06 -4.10
CA THR A 141 9.86 0.55 -5.25
C THR A 141 10.49 -0.50 -6.15
N THR A 142 10.65 -0.19 -7.44
CA THR A 142 11.24 -1.07 -8.44
C THR A 142 12.50 -1.80 -7.93
N GLY A 143 12.48 -3.13 -8.05
CA GLY A 143 13.56 -3.99 -7.60
C GLY A 143 13.51 -4.38 -6.13
N HIS A 144 12.43 -4.10 -5.41
CA HIS A 144 12.18 -4.56 -4.05
C HIS A 144 10.82 -5.23 -3.92
N LEU A 145 10.70 -6.14 -2.97
CA LEU A 145 9.47 -6.81 -2.58
C LEU A 145 9.24 -6.57 -1.09
N PHE A 146 8.03 -6.15 -0.70
CA PHE A 146 7.58 -6.12 0.69
C PHE A 146 6.43 -7.09 0.96
N LEU A 147 6.33 -7.59 2.18
CA LEU A 147 5.07 -8.16 2.69
C LEU A 147 3.98 -7.08 2.69
N PRO A 148 2.70 -7.46 2.46
CA PRO A 148 1.59 -6.54 2.60
C PRO A 148 1.52 -5.88 3.97
N HIS A 149 1.49 -4.55 4.00
CA HIS A 149 1.37 -3.79 5.24
C HIS A 149 0.67 -2.44 5.00
N ALA A 150 -0.18 -2.05 5.94
CA ALA A 150 -0.73 -0.69 5.98
C ALA A 150 0.27 0.24 6.67
N ARG A 151 0.33 1.50 6.22
CA ARG A 151 1.16 2.54 6.82
C ARG A 151 0.32 3.50 7.65
N LEU A 152 0.72 3.66 8.91
CA LEU A 152 0.22 4.67 9.83
C LEU A 152 1.08 5.93 9.63
N LEU A 153 0.73 6.70 8.60
CA LEU A 153 1.44 7.94 8.22
C LEU A 153 1.06 9.13 9.12
N GLU A 154 -0.15 9.08 9.66
CA GLU A 154 -0.68 9.99 10.66
C GLU A 154 -1.25 9.20 11.83
N PHE A 155 -1.06 9.72 13.04
CA PHE A 155 -1.52 9.09 14.28
C PHE A 155 -2.92 9.56 14.69
N LYS A 156 -3.76 9.89 13.70
CA LYS A 156 -5.16 10.25 13.93
C LYS A 156 -5.99 8.98 14.15
N PRO A 157 -6.92 8.95 15.13
CA PRO A 157 -7.72 7.76 15.43
C PRO A 157 -8.43 7.15 14.21
N GLU A 158 -8.93 8.00 13.31
CA GLU A 158 -9.67 7.59 12.12
C GLU A 158 -8.77 6.88 11.11
N VAL A 159 -7.55 7.37 10.90
CA VAL A 159 -6.56 6.75 10.00
C VAL A 159 -6.08 5.42 10.56
N ILE A 160 -5.78 5.38 11.86
CA ILE A 160 -5.40 4.14 12.57
C ILE A 160 -6.52 3.10 12.43
N ASN A 161 -7.77 3.53 12.65
CA ASN A 161 -8.93 2.67 12.53
C ASN A 161 -9.10 2.10 11.10
N LEU A 162 -8.93 2.92 10.06
CA LEU A 162 -8.94 2.43 8.68
C LEU A 162 -7.84 1.41 8.40
N ALA A 163 -6.62 1.65 8.88
CA ALA A 163 -5.50 0.73 8.70
C ALA A 163 -5.70 -0.62 9.40
N GLU A 164 -6.24 -0.61 10.62
CA GLU A 164 -6.62 -1.83 11.34
C GLU A 164 -7.69 -2.61 10.57
N ILE A 165 -8.76 -1.92 10.15
CA ILE A 165 -9.89 -2.52 9.43
C ILE A 165 -9.47 -3.05 8.06
N PHE A 166 -8.54 -2.38 7.36
CA PHE A 166 -7.98 -2.90 6.11
C PHE A 166 -7.43 -4.33 6.33
N GLY A 167 -6.81 -4.59 7.48
CA GLY A 167 -6.53 -5.95 7.93
C GLY A 167 -5.35 -6.60 7.22
N THR A 168 -4.24 -5.87 7.06
CA THR A 168 -2.91 -6.48 6.87
C THR A 168 -2.40 -7.01 8.21
N GLU A 169 -1.52 -8.00 8.20
CA GLU A 169 -0.92 -8.54 9.43
C GLU A 169 0.06 -7.55 10.09
N ILE A 170 0.63 -6.64 9.29
CA ILE A 170 1.61 -5.65 9.73
C ILE A 170 1.02 -4.25 9.56
N LEU A 171 1.19 -3.40 10.58
CA LEU A 171 0.89 -1.99 10.60
C LEU A 171 2.20 -1.24 10.85
N MET A 172 2.64 -0.42 9.89
CA MET A 172 3.91 0.28 9.98
C MET A 172 3.69 1.75 10.36
N GLU A 173 4.10 2.12 11.57
CA GLU A 173 4.19 3.50 12.03
C GLU A 173 5.40 4.17 11.39
N ARG A 174 5.14 5.13 10.50
CA ARG A 174 6.17 5.96 9.90
C ARG A 174 5.53 7.29 9.57
N LYS A 175 5.91 8.35 10.29
CA LYS A 175 5.37 9.69 10.05
C LYS A 175 5.50 10.06 8.57
N GLY A 176 4.38 10.41 7.94
CA GLY A 176 4.38 10.81 6.54
C GLY A 176 4.93 12.22 6.33
N GLU A 177 5.22 12.53 5.07
CA GLU A 177 5.80 13.79 4.64
C GLU A 177 4.74 14.70 4.01
N LYS A 178 4.96 16.01 4.04
CA LYS A 178 4.16 16.97 3.26
C LYS A 178 4.24 16.59 1.78
N GLY A 179 3.13 16.73 1.05
CA GLY A 179 3.06 16.39 -0.37
C GLY A 179 2.60 14.97 -0.67
N MET A 180 2.50 14.09 0.33
CA MET A 180 1.91 12.76 0.17
C MET A 180 0.38 12.83 0.12
N LEU A 181 -0.26 12.07 -0.78
CA LEU A 181 -1.71 12.08 -0.96
C LEU A 181 -2.45 11.87 0.37
N ALA A 182 -2.09 10.80 1.08
CA ALA A 182 -2.77 10.43 2.33
C ALA A 182 -2.64 11.51 3.41
N ILE A 183 -1.50 12.22 3.44
CA ILE A 183 -1.24 13.30 4.39
C ILE A 183 -2.09 14.52 4.07
N GLU A 184 -2.07 14.97 2.81
CA GLU A 184 -2.82 16.16 2.41
C GLU A 184 -4.34 15.93 2.46
N ALA A 185 -4.82 14.73 2.11
CA ALA A 185 -6.23 14.36 2.24
C ALA A 185 -6.68 14.35 3.72
N SER A 186 -5.90 13.73 4.60
CA SER A 186 -6.25 13.66 6.03
C SER A 186 -6.16 15.01 6.73
N ARG A 187 -5.35 15.96 6.23
CA ARG A 187 -5.31 17.35 6.73
C ARG A 187 -6.62 18.10 6.51
N ILE A 188 -7.35 17.80 5.44
CA ILE A 188 -8.66 18.41 5.15
C ILE A 188 -9.84 17.57 5.67
N GLY A 189 -9.59 16.62 6.58
CA GLY A 189 -10.63 15.81 7.21
C GLY A 189 -11.04 14.55 6.45
N ILE A 190 -10.23 14.10 5.47
CA ILE A 190 -10.50 12.89 4.67
C ILE A 190 -9.49 11.81 5.04
N PRO A 191 -9.72 11.03 6.11
CA PRO A 191 -8.79 10.00 6.56
C PRO A 191 -8.51 9.01 5.43
N THR A 192 -7.22 8.84 5.12
CA THR A 192 -6.75 8.01 4.01
C THR A 192 -5.71 7.03 4.49
N VAL A 193 -5.90 5.74 4.19
CA VAL A 193 -4.92 4.70 4.49
C VAL A 193 -4.04 4.41 3.27
N THR A 194 -2.72 4.42 3.47
CA THR A 194 -1.74 3.94 2.48
C THR A 194 -1.41 2.49 2.75
N VAL A 195 -1.36 1.66 1.70
CA VAL A 195 -1.05 0.23 1.83
C VAL A 195 0.00 -0.19 0.80
N GLU A 196 1.00 -0.94 1.24
CA GLU A 196 2.04 -1.53 0.40
C GLU A 196 1.64 -2.97 0.03
N LEU A 197 1.60 -3.31 -1.26
CA LEU A 197 1.11 -4.59 -1.77
C LEU A 197 2.12 -5.27 -2.71
N GLY A 198 3.29 -5.64 -2.20
CA GLY A 198 4.24 -6.47 -2.94
C GLY A 198 5.32 -5.68 -3.67
N GLU A 199 5.57 -6.04 -4.93
CA GLU A 199 6.70 -5.56 -5.75
C GLU A 199 6.21 -4.78 -6.98
N ALA A 200 6.90 -3.68 -7.31
CA ALA A 200 6.68 -2.93 -8.54
C ALA A 200 7.00 -3.77 -9.81
N LEU A 201 6.22 -3.55 -10.87
CA LEU A 201 6.23 -4.26 -12.15
C LEU A 201 5.98 -5.78 -12.04
N ARG A 202 5.48 -6.24 -10.88
CA ARG A 202 5.09 -7.64 -10.67
C ARG A 202 3.65 -7.74 -10.17
N LEU A 203 2.87 -8.53 -10.90
CA LEU A 203 1.52 -8.86 -10.50
C LEU A 203 1.52 -10.15 -9.66
N ASP A 204 1.12 -10.06 -8.39
CA ASP A 204 0.93 -11.23 -7.52
C ASP A 204 -0.53 -11.31 -7.07
N ARG A 205 -1.23 -12.33 -7.56
CA ARG A 205 -2.65 -12.58 -7.23
C ARG A 205 -2.89 -12.79 -5.73
N ARG A 206 -1.89 -13.13 -4.93
CA ARG A 206 -2.00 -13.19 -3.46
C ARG A 206 -2.11 -11.79 -2.87
N TYR A 207 -1.22 -10.87 -3.24
CA TYR A 207 -1.26 -9.49 -2.75
C TYR A 207 -2.46 -8.71 -3.27
N VAL A 208 -2.88 -8.95 -4.51
CA VAL A 208 -4.14 -8.41 -5.06
C VAL A 208 -5.35 -8.90 -4.26
N ARG A 209 -5.38 -10.18 -3.84
CA ARG A 209 -6.46 -10.70 -2.98
C ARG A 209 -6.48 -10.02 -1.61
N GLU A 210 -5.32 -9.74 -1.04
CA GLU A 210 -5.21 -9.02 0.24
C GLU A 210 -5.69 -7.58 0.11
N GLY A 211 -5.25 -6.86 -0.93
CA GLY A 211 -5.72 -5.52 -1.23
C GLY A 211 -7.24 -5.47 -1.42
N TYR A 212 -7.77 -6.40 -2.22
CA TYR A 212 -9.21 -6.51 -2.47
C TYR A 212 -10.00 -6.80 -1.19
N ARG A 213 -9.53 -7.73 -0.34
CA ARG A 213 -10.13 -7.98 0.97
C ARG A 213 -10.14 -6.71 1.82
N GLY A 214 -9.02 -5.98 1.88
CA GLY A 214 -8.88 -4.80 2.72
C GLY A 214 -9.78 -3.65 2.31
N VAL A 215 -9.92 -3.40 1.00
CA VAL A 215 -10.90 -2.42 0.50
C VAL A 215 -12.33 -2.83 0.89
N LEU A 216 -12.71 -4.10 0.68
CA LEU A 216 -14.04 -4.58 1.09
C LEU A 216 -14.26 -4.50 2.61
N ASN A 217 -13.22 -4.69 3.42
CA ASN A 217 -13.33 -4.55 4.86
C ASN A 217 -13.66 -3.11 5.27
N ILE A 218 -12.97 -2.13 4.68
CA ILE A 218 -13.28 -0.72 4.90
C ILE A 218 -14.70 -0.41 4.48
N MET A 219 -15.11 -0.86 3.28
CA MET A 219 -16.47 -0.65 2.79
C MET A 219 -17.54 -1.23 3.72
N LYS A 220 -17.31 -2.41 4.31
CA LYS A 220 -18.21 -3.00 5.32
C LYS A 220 -18.23 -2.19 6.61
N HIS A 221 -17.05 -1.79 7.08
CA HIS A 221 -16.90 -1.04 8.33
C HIS A 221 -17.63 0.31 8.29
N ILE A 222 -17.53 1.03 7.17
CA ILE A 222 -18.21 2.32 6.99
C ILE A 222 -19.66 2.16 6.46
N GLY A 223 -20.19 0.93 6.40
CA GLY A 223 -21.60 0.67 6.09
C GLY A 223 -22.00 0.70 4.61
N MET A 224 -21.05 0.71 3.67
CA MET A 224 -21.38 0.74 2.23
C MET A 224 -21.91 -0.57 1.68
N ILE A 225 -21.49 -1.70 2.26
CA ILE A 225 -21.89 -3.05 1.85
C ILE A 225 -22.13 -3.94 3.08
N GLU A 226 -22.98 -4.93 2.92
CA GLU A 226 -23.33 -5.87 3.99
C GLU A 226 -22.15 -6.76 4.44
N GLY A 227 -22.23 -7.19 5.69
CA GLY A 227 -21.33 -8.16 6.32
C GLY A 227 -20.28 -7.52 7.23
N LYS A 228 -19.48 -8.37 7.87
CA LYS A 228 -18.43 -7.94 8.81
C LYS A 228 -17.05 -7.93 8.15
N PRO A 229 -16.16 -6.98 8.52
CA PRO A 229 -14.75 -7.01 8.10
C PRO A 229 -14.10 -8.36 8.44
N ILE A 230 -13.25 -8.85 7.53
CA ILE A 230 -12.47 -10.08 7.69
C ILE A 230 -11.01 -9.68 7.90
N ILE A 231 -10.57 -9.62 9.16
CA ILE A 231 -9.22 -9.18 9.53
C ILE A 231 -8.43 -10.30 10.22
N PRO A 232 -7.09 -10.22 10.26
CA PRO A 232 -6.27 -11.13 11.04
C PRO A 232 -6.67 -11.11 12.53
N ALA A 233 -6.49 -12.25 13.22
CA ALA A 233 -6.77 -12.33 14.66
C ALA A 233 -5.90 -11.36 15.47
N TYR A 234 -4.70 -11.10 14.95
CA TYR A 234 -3.73 -10.21 15.54
C TYR A 234 -3.02 -9.41 14.44
N GLN A 235 -2.65 -8.16 14.76
CA GLN A 235 -1.85 -7.31 13.91
C GLN A 235 -0.64 -6.83 14.69
N VAL A 236 0.52 -6.80 14.03
CA VAL A 236 1.78 -6.34 14.60
C VAL A 236 1.99 -4.88 14.22
N VAL A 237 2.17 -4.02 15.22
CA VAL A 237 2.53 -2.62 15.02
C VAL A 237 4.03 -2.46 15.09
N VAL A 238 4.60 -1.87 14.05
CA VAL A 238 6.04 -1.70 13.84
C VAL A 238 6.37 -0.23 13.78
N LYS A 239 7.35 0.23 14.56
CA LYS A 239 7.87 1.61 14.46
C LYS A 239 9.16 1.72 13.66
N GLU A 240 10.00 0.69 13.75
CA GLU A 240 11.33 0.67 13.15
C GLU A 240 11.60 -0.68 12.51
N ALA A 241 12.44 -0.68 11.48
CA ALA A 241 12.91 -1.86 10.80
C ALA A 241 14.38 -1.66 10.43
N HIS A 242 15.15 -2.75 10.43
CA HIS A 242 16.56 -2.74 10.07
C HIS A 242 16.72 -2.84 8.56
N GLU A 243 17.29 -1.80 7.95
CA GLU A 243 17.77 -1.88 6.57
C GLU A 243 19.12 -2.60 6.53
N ILE A 244 19.18 -3.66 5.74
CA ILE A 244 20.41 -4.41 5.51
C ILE A 244 21.03 -3.92 4.22
N ARG A 245 22.29 -3.52 4.28
CA ARG A 245 23.04 -2.99 3.13
C ARG A 245 24.16 -3.92 2.71
N SER A 246 24.45 -3.89 1.41
CA SER A 246 25.62 -4.52 0.80
C SER A 246 26.85 -3.66 1.05
N ASN A 247 27.98 -4.22 1.49
CA ASN A 247 29.25 -3.48 1.53
C ASN A 247 30.03 -3.64 0.22
N GLU A 248 29.71 -4.66 -0.58
CA GLU A 248 30.33 -4.92 -1.87
C GLU A 248 29.36 -4.75 -3.04
N GLY A 249 29.92 -4.52 -4.23
CA GLY A 249 29.19 -4.59 -5.50
C GLY A 249 29.33 -5.98 -6.14
N GLY A 250 28.24 -6.52 -6.68
CA GLY A 250 28.25 -7.82 -7.34
C GLY A 250 26.88 -8.47 -7.55
N LEU A 251 26.88 -9.79 -7.67
CA LEU A 251 25.69 -10.62 -7.82
C LEU A 251 25.16 -11.03 -6.45
N LEU A 252 23.98 -10.51 -6.11
CA LEU A 252 23.26 -10.78 -4.87
C LEU A 252 22.47 -12.10 -4.98
N ILE A 253 22.74 -13.01 -4.05
CA ILE A 253 22.15 -14.35 -3.99
C ILE A 253 21.54 -14.56 -2.60
N PHE A 254 20.22 -14.56 -2.50
CA PHE A 254 19.50 -14.76 -1.25
C PHE A 254 19.47 -16.23 -0.79
N ARG A 255 19.52 -16.42 0.52
CA ARG A 255 19.30 -17.69 1.22
C ARG A 255 18.01 -17.70 2.03
N LYS A 256 17.55 -16.53 2.48
CA LYS A 256 16.26 -16.31 3.15
C LYS A 256 15.31 -15.58 2.21
N ARG A 257 14.00 -15.68 2.44
CA ARG A 257 12.95 -15.02 1.65
C ARG A 257 12.13 -14.07 2.52
N VAL A 258 11.41 -13.16 1.87
CA VAL A 258 10.37 -12.36 2.53
C VAL A 258 9.36 -13.29 3.22
N GLY A 259 9.05 -13.01 4.49
CA GLY A 259 8.20 -13.86 5.35
C GLY A 259 8.95 -14.96 6.13
N ASP A 260 10.27 -15.07 5.97
CA ASP A 260 11.08 -15.94 6.82
C ASP A 260 11.40 -15.25 8.15
N ILE A 261 11.46 -16.06 9.21
CA ILE A 261 12.08 -15.67 10.47
C ILE A 261 13.58 -15.94 10.37
N VAL A 262 14.35 -15.02 10.91
CA VAL A 262 15.81 -15.12 11.00
C VAL A 262 16.24 -14.88 12.44
N ASP A 263 17.25 -15.61 12.88
CA ASP A 263 17.96 -15.32 14.13
C ASP A 263 19.16 -14.40 13.88
N LYS A 264 19.60 -13.68 14.90
CA LYS A 264 20.81 -12.86 14.81
C LYS A 264 22.00 -13.72 14.35
N GLY A 265 22.70 -13.27 13.31
CA GLY A 265 23.83 -13.98 12.72
C GLY A 265 23.48 -14.93 11.57
N ASP A 266 22.20 -15.21 11.32
CA ASP A 266 21.75 -16.03 10.19
C ASP A 266 22.28 -15.47 8.87
N LEU A 267 22.71 -16.36 7.97
CA LEU A 267 23.11 -15.96 6.61
C LEU A 267 21.86 -15.64 5.78
N ILE A 268 21.70 -14.37 5.40
CA ILE A 268 20.56 -13.88 4.62
C ILE A 268 20.84 -13.93 3.13
N ALA A 269 22.03 -13.45 2.73
CA ALA A 269 22.42 -13.36 1.34
C ALA A 269 23.94 -13.41 1.20
N LYS A 270 24.38 -13.63 -0.04
CA LYS A 270 25.78 -13.49 -0.45
C LYS A 270 25.88 -12.48 -1.58
N VAL A 271 27.00 -11.77 -1.65
CA VAL A 271 27.34 -10.94 -2.81
C VAL A 271 28.60 -11.51 -3.44
N VAL A 272 28.48 -11.96 -4.68
CA VAL A 272 29.55 -12.57 -5.45
C VAL A 272 29.99 -11.60 -6.54
N ASN A 273 31.20 -11.08 -6.45
CA ASN A 273 31.80 -10.33 -7.53
C ASN A 273 32.60 -11.30 -8.42
N PRO A 274 32.25 -11.47 -9.71
CA PRO A 274 32.91 -12.46 -10.58
C PRO A 274 34.39 -12.16 -10.83
N LEU A 275 34.88 -10.97 -10.47
CA LEU A 275 36.26 -10.53 -10.64
C LEU A 275 37.09 -10.61 -9.34
N LYS A 276 36.46 -10.90 -8.20
CA LYS A 276 37.13 -11.03 -6.90
C LYS A 276 37.05 -12.48 -6.41
N LYS A 277 38.04 -12.91 -5.62
CA LYS A 277 37.99 -14.22 -4.94
C LYS A 277 37.03 -14.21 -3.75
N ASP A 278 36.91 -13.07 -3.07
CA ASP A 278 36.14 -12.95 -1.84
C ASP A 278 34.64 -12.82 -2.10
N VAL A 279 33.85 -13.36 -1.16
CA VAL A 279 32.39 -13.35 -1.18
C VAL A 279 31.89 -12.70 0.10
N GLU A 280 31.15 -11.59 -0.04
CA GLU A 280 30.47 -10.97 1.09
C GLU A 280 29.36 -11.90 1.59
N ARG A 281 29.30 -12.10 2.91
CA ARG A 281 28.25 -12.85 3.58
C ARG A 281 27.41 -11.88 4.41
N ILE A 282 26.22 -11.57 3.93
CA ILE A 282 25.30 -10.67 4.60
C ILE A 282 24.52 -11.46 5.64
N ARG A 283 24.67 -11.08 6.90
CA ARG A 283 24.05 -11.75 8.06
C ARG A 283 22.98 -10.88 8.71
N ALA A 284 22.01 -11.53 9.36
CA ALA A 284 20.97 -10.85 10.12
C ALA A 284 21.59 -10.10 11.31
N PRO A 285 21.37 -8.78 11.44
CA PRO A 285 21.88 -8.02 12.59
C PRO A 285 21.10 -8.34 13.87
N VAL A 286 19.85 -8.77 13.74
CA VAL A 286 18.89 -9.03 14.82
C VAL A 286 18.02 -10.24 14.50
N LYS A 287 17.35 -10.79 15.52
CA LYS A 287 16.29 -11.78 15.35
C LYS A 287 15.03 -11.06 14.87
N GLY A 288 14.36 -11.58 13.84
CA GLY A 288 13.22 -10.87 13.27
C GLY A 288 12.57 -11.53 12.06
N LEU A 289 11.61 -10.82 11.48
CA LEU A 289 10.90 -11.20 10.27
C LEU A 289 11.51 -10.46 9.06
N MET A 290 11.85 -11.20 8.01
CA MET A 290 12.19 -10.63 6.70
C MET A 290 10.96 -9.93 6.10
N LEU A 291 10.83 -8.62 6.34
CA LEU A 291 9.74 -7.79 5.83
C LEU A 291 9.87 -7.54 4.33
N GLY A 292 11.11 -7.28 3.90
CA GLY A 292 11.40 -6.89 2.53
C GLY A 292 12.73 -7.40 2.03
N MET A 293 12.84 -7.51 0.71
CA MET A 293 14.09 -7.87 0.05
C MET A 293 14.20 -7.27 -1.33
N ARG A 294 15.43 -7.10 -1.78
CA ARG A 294 15.72 -6.75 -3.17
C ARG A 294 15.42 -7.93 -4.10
N THR A 295 14.84 -7.66 -5.26
CA THR A 295 14.49 -8.67 -6.26
C THR A 295 15.41 -8.64 -7.48
N LYS A 296 16.07 -7.51 -7.73
CA LYS A 296 17.17 -7.44 -8.70
C LYS A 296 18.41 -8.12 -8.11
N SER A 297 19.17 -8.84 -8.93
CA SER A 297 20.41 -9.52 -8.48
C SER A 297 21.66 -8.64 -8.59
N LEU A 298 21.67 -7.59 -9.40
CA LEU A 298 22.83 -6.69 -9.52
C LEU A 298 22.83 -5.67 -8.39
N THR A 299 23.74 -5.78 -7.42
CA THR A 299 23.81 -4.88 -6.27
C THR A 299 25.05 -3.98 -6.34
N PHE A 300 24.89 -2.74 -5.91
CA PHE A 300 26.00 -1.81 -5.69
C PHE A 300 26.37 -1.81 -4.20
N THR A 301 27.61 -1.45 -3.89
CA THR A 301 28.01 -1.10 -2.51
C THR A 301 27.05 -0.02 -1.97
N GLY A 302 26.62 -0.19 -0.72
CA GLY A 302 25.69 0.68 -0.02
C GLY A 302 24.21 0.43 -0.34
N ALA A 303 23.88 -0.38 -1.35
CA ALA A 303 22.49 -0.66 -1.71
C ALA A 303 21.76 -1.43 -0.59
N ILE A 304 20.51 -1.06 -0.33
CA ILE A 304 19.61 -1.83 0.55
C ILE A 304 19.30 -3.16 -0.16
N VAL A 305 19.55 -4.26 0.53
CA VAL A 305 19.28 -5.62 0.02
C VAL A 305 18.14 -6.28 0.78
N GLY A 306 17.88 -5.90 2.03
CA GLY A 306 16.85 -6.51 2.85
C GLY A 306 16.33 -5.55 3.90
N THR A 307 15.14 -5.86 4.42
CA THR A 307 14.55 -5.16 5.54
C THR A 307 14.06 -6.20 6.55
N ILE A 308 14.53 -6.12 7.79
CA ILE A 308 14.09 -6.99 8.89
C ILE A 308 13.27 -6.18 9.87
N LEU A 309 12.08 -6.68 10.17
CA LEU A 309 11.34 -6.30 11.36
C LEU A 309 11.94 -7.03 12.58
N GLY A 310 12.77 -6.33 13.36
CA GLY A 310 13.41 -6.86 14.56
C GLY A 310 12.41 -7.16 15.66
N LEU A 311 12.59 -8.29 16.38
CA LEU A 311 11.71 -8.68 17.49
C LEU A 311 11.75 -7.70 18.67
N GLU A 312 12.85 -6.97 18.82
CA GLU A 312 13.04 -5.93 19.83
C GLU A 312 12.13 -4.69 19.65
N TYR A 313 11.59 -4.47 18.45
CA TYR A 313 10.69 -3.36 18.15
C TYR A 313 9.20 -3.73 18.27
N TYR A 314 8.90 -4.91 18.82
CA TYR A 314 7.52 -5.37 19.01
C TYR A 314 6.91 -4.67 20.22
N LEU A 315 6.16 -3.61 19.94
CA LEU A 315 5.70 -2.72 21.00
C LEU A 315 4.34 -3.13 21.58
N LYS A 316 3.34 -3.50 20.77
CA LYS A 316 1.98 -3.81 21.26
C LYS A 316 1.19 -4.72 20.32
N TRP A 317 0.49 -5.70 20.91
CA TRP A 317 -0.63 -6.38 20.26
C TRP A 317 -1.88 -5.52 20.40
N ARG A 318 -2.51 -5.16 19.30
CA ARG A 318 -3.90 -4.67 19.37
C ARG A 318 -4.82 -5.89 19.38
N LYS A 319 -5.38 -6.18 20.56
CA LYS A 319 -6.38 -7.23 20.73
C LYS A 319 -7.58 -6.95 19.82
N ARG A 320 -8.07 -8.05 19.24
CA ARG A 320 -9.22 -8.15 18.35
C ARG A 320 -10.42 -7.34 18.83
N ARG A 321 -11.10 -6.65 17.89
CA ARG A 321 -12.40 -6.02 18.14
C ARG A 321 -13.56 -7.04 17.98
N PRO A 322 -14.64 -6.97 18.79
CA PRO A 322 -15.77 -7.90 18.70
C PRO A 322 -16.46 -7.95 17.32
N GLU A 323 -16.44 -6.86 16.57
CA GLU A 323 -17.20 -6.64 15.34
C GLU A 323 -16.59 -7.26 14.07
N VAL A 324 -15.53 -8.08 14.19
CA VAL A 324 -14.80 -8.65 13.05
C VAL A 324 -14.81 -10.19 12.94
N THR A 325 -14.77 -10.69 11.70
CA THR A 325 -14.66 -12.13 11.39
C THR A 325 -13.19 -12.52 11.20
N PRO A 326 -12.70 -13.63 11.81
CA PRO A 326 -11.30 -14.02 11.68
C PRO A 326 -11.03 -14.66 10.31
N ILE A 327 -9.85 -14.41 9.76
CA ILE A 327 -9.36 -15.12 8.57
C ILE A 327 -9.15 -16.60 8.91
N LYS A 328 -9.95 -17.51 8.32
CA LYS A 328 -9.93 -18.95 8.65
C LYS A 328 -8.69 -19.73 8.16
N ARG A 329 -7.93 -19.25 7.16
CA ARG A 329 -6.91 -20.09 6.48
C ARG A 329 -5.60 -19.42 6.01
N ALA A 330 -5.40 -18.10 6.15
CA ALA A 330 -4.28 -17.42 5.47
C ALA A 330 -3.13 -16.95 6.37
N SER A 331 -3.21 -17.08 7.70
CA SER A 331 -2.18 -16.58 8.62
C SER A 331 -1.16 -17.64 9.09
N LYS A 332 -1.14 -18.82 8.46
CA LYS A 332 -0.24 -19.93 8.87
C LYS A 332 1.25 -19.69 8.58
N ARG A 333 1.68 -18.53 8.05
CA ARG A 333 3.10 -18.31 7.68
C ARG A 333 3.81 -17.18 8.41
N VAL A 334 3.19 -16.02 8.61
CA VAL A 334 3.85 -14.93 9.33
C VAL A 334 3.31 -14.88 10.75
N LEU A 335 2.00 -14.73 10.95
CA LEU A 335 1.43 -14.77 12.30
C LEU A 335 1.61 -16.12 12.99
N ALA A 336 1.46 -17.28 12.35
CA ALA A 336 1.75 -18.55 13.04
C ALA A 336 3.23 -18.69 13.41
N LYS A 337 4.16 -18.19 12.58
CA LYS A 337 5.59 -18.18 12.93
C LYS A 337 5.88 -17.18 14.05
N ILE A 338 5.27 -16.00 14.03
CA ILE A 338 5.36 -15.00 15.09
C ILE A 338 4.72 -15.53 16.38
N GLU A 339 3.54 -16.16 16.32
CA GLU A 339 2.88 -16.82 17.46
C GLU A 339 3.75 -17.95 18.02
N THR A 340 4.42 -18.75 17.18
CA THR A 340 5.41 -19.75 17.64
C THR A 340 6.56 -19.07 18.37
N LEU A 341 7.14 -17.99 17.81
CA LEU A 341 8.21 -17.24 18.45
C LEU A 341 7.83 -16.64 19.80
N LEU A 342 6.59 -16.14 19.94
CA LEU A 342 6.10 -15.62 21.20
C LEU A 342 5.87 -16.71 22.24
N LYS A 343 5.48 -17.91 21.82
CA LYS A 343 5.35 -19.07 22.73
C LYS A 343 6.70 -19.55 23.26
N GLU A 344 7.80 -19.22 22.57
CA GLU A 344 9.16 -19.54 23.01
C GLU A 344 9.77 -18.45 23.92
N GLU A 345 9.26 -17.21 23.89
CA GLU A 345 9.77 -16.08 24.70
C GLU A 345 8.85 -15.62 25.84
N VAL A 346 7.61 -16.12 25.91
CA VAL A 346 6.72 -15.94 27.06
C VAL A 346 6.79 -17.21 27.91
N PRO A 347 7.31 -17.16 29.15
CA PRO A 347 7.19 -18.29 30.07
C PRO A 347 5.72 -18.71 30.19
N SER A 348 5.45 -20.00 29.99
CA SER A 348 4.22 -20.60 30.47
C SER A 348 4.18 -20.48 32.01
N ASP A 349 3.09 -19.93 32.53
CA ASP A 349 2.75 -19.66 33.94
C ASP A 349 3.34 -18.37 34.54
N THR A 350 2.58 -17.56 35.28
CA THR A 350 1.64 -17.88 36.39
C THR A 350 0.35 -17.04 36.28
N GLY A 351 -0.87 -17.55 36.53
CA GLY A 351 -1.30 -18.15 37.79
C GLY A 351 -1.78 -17.05 38.75
N ILE A 352 -3.11 -16.89 38.83
CA ILE A 352 -3.98 -15.96 39.61
C ILE A 352 -4.75 -14.95 38.73
#